data_AF-T1CK45-F1
#
_entry.id   AF-T1CK45-F1
#
_cell.length_a   1.000
_cell.length_b   1.000
_cell.length_c   1.000
_cell.angle_alpha   90.00
_cell.angle_beta   90.00
_cell.angle_gamma   90.00
#
_symmetry.space_group_name_H-M   'P 1'
#
loop_
_entity.id
_entity.type
_entity.pdbx_description
1 polymer ?
#
loop_
_entity_poly.entity_id
_entity_poly.type
_entity_poly.pdbx_seq_one_letter_code
_entity_poly.pdbx_strand_id
1 'polypeptide(L)'
;MADTITFQIEGMTCDSCAVHTRQALERVPGVRSASVSYPQQRAEIEVDTGVGLDPLVAAVAALGYRARLPDTPNKPSGLLNKALGWQDGETKRSGDDEALHIAVIGSGGAAMAAALKAVEQGARVTLIERGTIGGTCVNVGCVPSKIMIRAAHIAHMRRESPFDGGIAAAVPVIDRGKLLAQQQARVDELRHVKYEGILDGNPAITVLHGEARFKSGHSLNVQLNDGGEREVAFDRCLIATGANPAIPPIPGLKDTPYWTSTEALVSDTIPERLAVIGSSVVALELAQAFARLGSQVTILARGTLFFREDSAIGEAITAAFRADGIEVLEHTQASHVAYADGEFVLAT
;
A
#
# COMPACT_ATOMS: atom_id res chain seq x y z
N MET A 1 6.04 46.95 -18.14
CA MET A 1 6.91 45.94 -18.79
C MET A 1 6.59 44.61 -18.13
N ALA A 2 6.58 43.51 -18.88
CA ALA A 2 6.33 42.17 -18.34
C ALA A 2 7.66 41.42 -18.33
N ASP A 3 7.92 40.68 -17.26
CA ASP A 3 9.08 39.81 -17.15
C ASP A 3 8.63 38.37 -17.45
N THR A 4 9.49 37.60 -18.12
CA THR A 4 9.23 36.19 -18.39
C THR A 4 10.11 35.34 -17.49
N ILE A 5 9.48 34.52 -16.66
CA ILE A 5 10.14 33.60 -15.74
C ILE A 5 9.97 32.18 -16.25
N THR A 6 11.06 31.42 -16.27
CA THR A 6 11.06 30.01 -16.71
C THR A 6 11.67 29.11 -15.63
N PHE A 7 11.00 28.00 -15.33
CA PHE A 7 11.52 26.96 -14.45
C PHE A 7 10.99 25.58 -14.82
N GLN A 8 11.71 24.54 -14.39
CA GLN A 8 11.29 23.15 -14.52
C GLN A 8 10.33 22.74 -13.41
N ILE A 9 9.42 21.81 -13.69
CA ILE A 9 8.46 21.26 -12.74
C ILE A 9 8.57 19.73 -12.71
N GLU A 10 8.97 19.20 -11.57
CA GLU A 10 9.11 17.77 -11.31
C GLU A 10 7.88 17.22 -10.57
N GLY A 11 7.52 15.97 -10.86
CA GLY A 11 6.43 15.25 -10.18
C GLY A 11 5.09 15.22 -10.93
N MET A 12 4.98 15.88 -12.08
CA MET A 12 3.81 15.73 -12.97
C MET A 12 3.82 14.36 -13.66
N THR A 13 2.67 13.69 -13.76
CA THR A 13 2.56 12.33 -14.33
C THR A 13 1.59 12.21 -15.52
N CYS A 14 0.93 13.30 -15.92
CA CYS A 14 0.04 13.34 -17.08
C CYS A 14 -0.24 14.78 -17.54
N ASP A 15 -0.87 14.96 -18.71
CA ASP A 15 -1.26 16.28 -19.22
C ASP A 15 -2.27 17.01 -18.33
N SER A 16 -3.11 16.29 -17.59
CA SER A 16 -4.03 16.90 -16.62
C SER A 16 -3.28 17.55 -15.46
N CYS A 17 -2.10 17.04 -15.06
CA CYS A 17 -1.24 17.70 -14.09
C CYS A 17 -0.78 19.06 -14.61
N ALA A 18 -0.35 19.15 -15.87
CA ALA A 18 0.08 20.41 -16.48
C ALA A 18 -1.05 21.44 -16.54
N VAL A 19 -2.28 21.02 -16.85
CA VAL A 19 -3.46 21.90 -16.83
C VAL A 19 -3.72 22.47 -15.42
N HIS A 20 -3.70 21.63 -14.38
CA HIS A 20 -3.93 22.09 -13.00
C HIS A 20 -2.81 23.01 -12.51
N THR A 21 -1.56 22.70 -12.84
CA THR A 21 -0.40 23.52 -12.49
C THR A 21 -0.46 24.89 -13.16
N ARG A 22 -0.83 24.94 -14.45
CA ARG A 22 -1.06 26.21 -15.16
C ARG A 22 -2.12 27.06 -14.47
N GLN A 23 -3.27 26.47 -14.14
CA GLN A 23 -4.38 27.18 -13.46
C GLN A 23 -3.98 27.71 -12.08
N ALA A 24 -3.14 26.99 -11.34
CA ALA A 24 -2.64 27.45 -10.05
C ALA A 24 -1.67 28.63 -10.20
N LEU A 25 -0.80 28.59 -11.20
CA LEU A 25 0.15 29.67 -11.50
C LEU A 25 -0.57 30.94 -11.98
N GLU A 26 -1.62 30.83 -12.81
CA GLU A 26 -2.45 31.97 -13.24
C GLU A 26 -3.18 32.68 -12.08
N ARG A 27 -3.35 32.00 -10.93
CA ARG A 27 -3.97 32.59 -9.73
C ARG A 27 -2.98 33.33 -8.83
N VAL A 28 -1.68 33.25 -9.11
CA VAL A 28 -0.67 33.96 -8.33
C VAL A 28 -0.76 35.46 -8.66
N PRO A 29 -0.88 36.35 -7.66
CA PRO A 29 -0.95 37.78 -7.89
C PRO A 29 0.25 38.30 -8.71
N GLY A 30 -0.03 39.05 -9.78
CA GLY A 30 0.97 39.57 -10.69
C GLY A 30 1.38 38.62 -11.83
N VAL A 31 0.79 37.42 -11.93
CA VAL A 31 0.90 36.58 -13.14
C VAL A 31 -0.10 37.05 -14.18
N ARG A 32 0.37 37.29 -15.41
CA ARG A 32 -0.44 37.68 -16.57
C ARG A 32 -0.87 36.47 -17.39
N SER A 33 0.05 35.53 -17.59
CA SER A 33 -0.19 34.31 -18.34
C SER A 33 0.77 33.21 -17.88
N ALA A 34 0.34 31.94 -17.99
CA ALA A 34 1.19 30.79 -17.71
C ALA A 34 1.05 29.73 -18.80
N SER A 35 2.17 29.13 -19.18
CA SER A 35 2.23 27.95 -20.03
C SER A 35 2.96 26.85 -19.27
N VAL A 36 2.40 25.64 -19.25
CA VAL A 36 3.02 24.47 -18.60
C VAL A 36 2.98 23.29 -19.55
N SER A 37 4.15 22.70 -19.80
CA SER A 37 4.36 21.55 -20.68
C SER A 37 4.71 20.32 -19.86
N TYR A 38 3.84 19.30 -19.88
CA TYR A 38 4.14 18.00 -19.27
C TYR A 38 5.31 17.29 -19.95
N PRO A 39 5.34 17.14 -21.30
CA PRO A 39 6.45 16.45 -21.98
C PRO A 39 7.82 17.09 -21.75
N GLN A 40 7.85 18.41 -21.55
CA GLN A 40 9.10 19.16 -21.34
C GLN A 40 9.38 19.46 -19.87
N GLN A 41 8.46 19.09 -18.96
CA GLN A 41 8.53 19.39 -17.53
C GLN A 41 8.87 20.86 -17.25
N ARG A 42 8.28 21.79 -18.01
CA ARG A 42 8.68 23.20 -18.03
C ARG A 42 7.48 24.11 -17.92
N ALA A 43 7.65 25.19 -17.17
CA ALA A 43 6.70 26.29 -17.06
C ALA A 43 7.34 27.60 -17.52
N GLU A 44 6.56 28.38 -18.27
CA GLU A 44 6.90 29.73 -18.74
C GLU A 44 5.78 30.68 -18.31
N ILE A 45 6.15 31.69 -17.52
CA ILE A 45 5.21 32.58 -16.83
C ILE A 45 5.52 34.01 -17.21
N GLU A 46 4.54 34.73 -17.72
CA GLU A 46 4.61 36.18 -17.87
C GLU A 46 4.10 36.84 -16.61
N VAL A 47 4.91 37.69 -16.00
CA VAL A 47 4.59 38.37 -14.75
C VAL A 47 4.75 39.88 -14.86
N ASP A 48 4.05 40.61 -13.99
CA ASP A 48 4.32 42.02 -13.75
C ASP A 48 5.74 42.21 -13.18
N THR A 49 6.37 43.33 -13.53
CA THR A 49 7.69 43.71 -12.99
C THR A 49 7.68 43.71 -11.46
N GLY A 50 8.58 42.94 -10.86
CA GLY A 50 8.75 42.85 -9.41
C GLY A 50 8.11 41.62 -8.74
N VAL A 51 7.44 40.76 -9.50
CA VAL A 51 6.98 39.46 -8.98
C VAL A 51 8.18 38.52 -8.83
N GLY A 52 8.45 38.11 -7.58
CA GLY A 52 9.50 37.16 -7.26
C GLY A 52 9.12 35.71 -7.61
N LEU A 53 10.13 34.84 -7.60
CA LEU A 53 9.97 33.40 -7.86
C LEU A 53 9.28 32.65 -6.73
N ASP A 54 9.48 33.07 -5.48
CA ASP A 54 8.96 32.40 -4.28
C ASP A 54 7.45 32.10 -4.33
N PRO A 55 6.55 33.04 -4.69
CA PRO A 55 5.12 32.73 -4.80
C PRO A 55 4.78 31.74 -5.91
N LEU A 56 5.54 31.71 -7.01
CA LEU A 56 5.35 30.74 -8.10
C LEU A 56 5.77 29.33 -7.66
N VAL A 57 6.92 29.24 -6.98
CA VAL A 57 7.42 27.98 -6.40
C VAL A 57 6.45 27.45 -5.33
N ALA A 58 5.92 28.33 -4.48
CA ALA A 58 4.94 27.96 -3.46
C ALA A 58 3.64 27.43 -4.07
N ALA A 59 3.15 28.03 -5.17
CA ALA A 59 1.95 27.56 -5.87
C ALA A 59 2.13 26.15 -6.47
N VAL A 60 3.32 25.86 -6.99
CA VAL A 60 3.69 24.53 -7.52
C VAL A 60 3.82 23.51 -6.39
N ALA A 61 4.46 23.88 -5.28
CA ALA A 61 4.62 23.05 -4.10
C ALA A 61 3.27 22.69 -3.44
N ALA A 62 2.31 23.62 -3.43
CA ALA A 62 0.96 23.38 -2.91
C ALA A 62 0.20 22.29 -3.68
N LEU A 63 0.57 22.02 -4.92
CA LEU A 63 0.04 20.92 -5.74
C LEU A 63 0.80 19.60 -5.58
N GLY A 64 1.86 19.56 -4.76
CA GLY A 64 2.70 18.39 -4.55
C GLY A 64 3.82 18.22 -5.59
N TYR A 65 4.11 19.25 -6.39
CA TYR A 65 5.18 19.24 -7.39
C TYR A 65 6.38 20.06 -6.92
N ARG A 66 7.55 19.91 -7.56
CA ARG A 66 8.76 20.69 -7.23
C ARG A 66 9.19 21.56 -8.40
N ALA A 67 9.45 22.83 -8.15
CA ALA A 67 10.01 23.73 -9.16
C ALA A 67 11.56 23.78 -9.06
N ARG A 68 12.27 23.66 -10.19
CA ARG A 68 13.74 23.84 -10.29
C ARG A 68 14.09 24.92 -11.31
N LEU A 69 15.02 25.80 -10.96
CA LEU A 69 15.53 26.80 -11.89
C LEU A 69 16.61 26.17 -12.81
N PRO A 70 16.71 26.60 -14.09
CA PRO A 70 17.86 26.26 -14.91
C PRO A 70 19.12 26.86 -14.29
N ASP A 71 20.14 26.03 -14.07
CA ASP A 71 21.42 26.40 -13.47
C ASP A 71 22.05 27.63 -14.17
N THR A 72 22.39 28.66 -13.39
CA THR A 72 23.40 29.65 -13.77
C THR A 72 24.69 29.35 -13.00
N PRO A 73 25.88 29.41 -13.63
CA PRO A 73 27.12 29.05 -12.96
C PRO A 73 27.53 30.09 -11.91
N ASN A 74 27.60 29.64 -10.65
CA ASN A 74 28.36 30.12 -9.50
C ASN A 74 28.71 31.62 -9.37
N LYS A 75 28.19 32.27 -8.31
CA LYS A 75 29.01 33.08 -7.40
C LYS A 75 28.33 33.19 -6.01
N PRO A 76 29.11 33.23 -4.91
CA PRO A 76 28.60 33.16 -3.56
C PRO A 76 28.16 34.54 -3.06
N SER A 77 26.96 34.62 -2.47
CA SER A 77 26.56 35.78 -1.68
C SER A 77 26.06 35.32 -0.32
N GLY A 78 27.00 35.28 0.62
CA GLY A 78 26.68 35.59 2.00
C GLY A 78 26.04 36.98 2.10
N LEU A 79 25.33 37.19 3.21
CA LEU A 79 24.57 38.40 3.57
C LEU A 79 23.10 38.40 3.12
N LEU A 80 22.30 37.41 3.54
CA LEU A 80 20.84 37.60 3.71
C LEU A 80 20.20 36.63 4.73
N ASN A 81 20.99 36.06 5.66
CA ASN A 81 20.48 35.20 6.75
C ASN A 81 20.40 35.91 8.12
N LYS A 82 20.31 37.24 8.13
CA LYS A 82 20.37 38.03 9.39
C LYS A 82 19.07 38.76 9.78
N ALA A 83 17.90 38.36 9.24
CA ALA A 83 16.66 39.10 9.50
C ALA A 83 15.40 38.27 9.84
N LEU A 84 15.50 36.97 10.16
CA LEU A 84 14.34 36.15 10.59
C LEU A 84 14.70 35.20 11.74
N GLY A 85 15.33 35.73 12.79
CA GLY A 85 15.84 34.91 13.91
C GLY A 85 15.50 35.47 15.28
N TRP A 86 14.30 36.03 15.49
CA TRP A 86 13.85 36.43 16.83
C TRP A 86 12.62 35.59 17.21
N GLN A 87 12.80 34.81 18.29
CA GLN A 87 11.87 33.89 18.99
C GLN A 87 11.76 32.47 18.43
N ASP A 88 12.65 31.57 18.86
CA ASP A 88 12.32 30.64 19.95
C ASP A 88 13.54 29.84 20.46
N GLY A 89 13.61 29.75 21.79
CA GLY A 89 14.33 28.79 22.64
C GLY A 89 15.61 28.10 22.16
N GLU A 90 16.74 28.50 22.74
CA GLU A 90 18.02 27.77 22.70
C GLU A 90 17.88 26.30 23.16
N THR A 91 18.21 25.37 22.27
CA THR A 91 19.08 24.25 22.62
C THR A 91 20.18 24.15 21.56
N LYS A 92 21.39 24.56 21.94
CA LYS A 92 22.61 24.36 21.14
C LYS A 92 22.82 22.86 20.89
N ARG A 93 22.70 22.43 19.64
CA ARG A 93 23.43 21.26 19.16
C ARG A 93 24.64 21.75 18.38
N SER A 94 25.78 21.70 19.05
CA SER A 94 27.11 21.82 18.46
C SER A 94 27.69 20.41 18.34
N GLY A 95 27.88 19.95 17.12
CA GLY A 95 28.58 18.72 16.73
C GLY A 95 28.39 18.57 15.23
N ASP A 96 29.43 18.22 14.49
CA ASP A 96 29.37 17.96 13.04
C ASP A 96 28.06 17.23 12.69
N ASP A 97 27.19 17.88 11.90
CA ASP A 97 25.78 17.51 11.72
C ASP A 97 25.66 16.24 10.84
N GLU A 98 26.11 15.10 11.37
CA GLU A 98 25.89 13.80 10.75
C GLU A 98 24.39 13.53 10.71
N ALA A 99 23.90 13.20 9.51
CA ALA A 99 22.51 12.81 9.28
C ALA A 99 22.10 11.70 10.27
N LEU A 100 20.98 11.92 10.98
CA LEU A 100 20.40 10.95 11.90
C LEU A 100 20.29 9.57 11.24
N HIS A 101 20.66 8.53 11.95
CA HIS A 101 20.50 7.15 11.50
C HIS A 101 19.20 6.56 12.03
N ILE A 102 18.27 6.29 11.12
CA ILE A 102 17.00 5.65 11.45
C ILE A 102 17.01 4.21 10.94
N ALA A 103 16.86 3.25 11.86
CA ALA A 103 16.57 1.87 11.52
C ALA A 103 15.05 1.67 11.36
N VAL A 104 14.64 0.93 10.34
CA VAL A 104 13.24 0.58 10.10
C VAL A 104 13.13 -0.93 9.93
N ILE A 105 12.36 -1.61 10.78
CA ILE A 105 12.16 -3.06 10.69
C ILE A 105 10.83 -3.34 10.00
N GLY A 106 10.90 -4.01 8.84
CA GLY A 106 9.80 -4.28 7.92
C GLY A 106 9.85 -3.40 6.67
N SER A 107 9.11 -3.80 5.63
CA SER A 107 8.99 -3.08 4.35
C SER A 107 7.54 -2.79 3.93
N GLY A 108 6.58 -3.01 4.83
CA GLY A 108 5.16 -2.72 4.58
C GLY A 108 4.83 -1.22 4.50
N GLY A 109 3.55 -0.87 4.34
CA GLY A 109 3.12 0.52 4.16
C GLY A 109 3.62 1.50 5.23
N ALA A 110 3.61 1.09 6.51
CA ALA A 110 4.14 1.90 7.61
C ALA A 110 5.66 2.13 7.49
N ALA A 111 6.41 1.08 7.16
CA ALA A 111 7.86 1.15 7.00
C ALA A 111 8.26 2.03 5.82
N MET A 112 7.61 1.85 4.67
CA MET A 112 7.86 2.66 3.47
C MET A 112 7.58 4.14 3.72
N ALA A 113 6.43 4.46 4.31
CA ALA A 113 6.07 5.84 4.60
C ALA A 113 7.09 6.49 5.55
N ALA A 114 7.50 5.76 6.60
CA ALA A 114 8.49 6.25 7.55
C ALA A 114 9.89 6.40 6.95
N ALA A 115 10.36 5.44 6.16
CA ALA A 115 11.68 5.48 5.53
C ALA A 115 11.78 6.68 4.56
N LEU A 116 10.76 6.87 3.71
CA LEU A 116 10.74 7.99 2.76
C LEU A 116 10.64 9.33 3.47
N LYS A 117 9.80 9.43 4.51
CA LYS A 117 9.68 10.66 5.30
C LYS A 117 10.96 10.97 6.08
N ALA A 118 11.62 9.95 6.62
CA ALA A 118 12.91 10.11 7.29
C ALA A 118 13.96 10.70 6.35
N VAL A 119 14.10 10.15 5.13
CA VAL A 119 15.02 10.68 4.11
C VAL A 119 14.64 12.11 3.70
N GLU A 120 13.36 12.41 3.52
CA GLU A 120 12.89 13.76 3.22
C GLU A 120 13.28 14.77 4.31
N GLN A 121 13.39 14.32 5.57
CA GLN A 121 13.86 15.14 6.70
C GLN A 121 15.38 15.09 6.91
N GLY A 122 16.14 14.54 5.97
CA GLY A 122 17.61 14.54 5.97
C GLY A 122 18.26 13.39 6.75
N ALA A 123 17.51 12.38 7.18
CA ALA A 123 18.07 11.20 7.84
C ALA A 123 18.61 10.18 6.82
N ARG A 124 19.59 9.37 7.24
CA ARG A 124 19.97 8.13 6.54
C ARG A 124 19.20 6.96 7.15
N VAL A 125 18.73 6.06 6.30
CA VAL A 125 17.86 4.95 6.71
C VAL A 125 18.53 3.61 6.44
N THR A 126 18.43 2.70 7.42
CA THR A 126 18.64 1.27 7.19
C THR A 126 17.30 0.57 7.35
N LEU A 127 16.74 0.06 6.26
CA LEU A 127 15.51 -0.72 6.25
C LEU A 127 15.86 -2.21 6.26
N ILE A 128 15.25 -2.99 7.15
CA ILE A 128 15.52 -4.41 7.29
C ILE A 128 14.25 -5.21 7.01
N GLU A 129 14.27 -6.10 6.02
CA GLU A 129 13.14 -6.94 5.64
C GLU A 129 13.58 -8.41 5.56
N ARG A 130 12.81 -9.31 6.18
CA ARG A 130 13.13 -10.74 6.23
C ARG A 130 12.58 -11.52 5.03
N GLY A 131 11.48 -11.07 4.44
CA GLY A 131 10.80 -11.73 3.34
C GLY A 131 10.72 -10.87 2.08
N THR A 132 9.59 -10.96 1.39
CA THR A 132 9.32 -10.19 0.17
C THR A 132 9.08 -8.71 0.51
N ILE A 133 9.78 -7.82 -0.20
CA ILE A 133 9.62 -6.37 -0.08
C ILE A 133 8.15 -5.96 -0.30
N GLY A 134 7.68 -4.99 0.50
CA GLY A 134 6.33 -4.43 0.45
C GLY A 134 5.35 -5.05 1.45
N GLY A 135 5.73 -6.13 2.13
CA GLY A 135 4.94 -6.74 3.20
C GLY A 135 3.55 -7.20 2.75
N THR A 136 2.56 -7.09 3.63
CA THR A 136 1.23 -7.70 3.43
C THR A 136 0.42 -7.06 2.31
N CYS A 137 0.28 -5.73 2.29
CA CYS A 137 -0.74 -5.04 1.51
C CYS A 137 -0.64 -5.30 0.01
N VAL A 138 0.58 -5.21 -0.54
CA VAL A 138 0.83 -5.43 -1.98
C VAL A 138 0.92 -6.91 -2.33
N ASN A 139 1.48 -7.75 -1.46
CA ASN A 139 1.81 -9.14 -1.82
C ASN A 139 0.69 -10.15 -1.54
N VAL A 140 0.08 -10.08 -0.36
CA VAL A 140 -0.81 -11.14 0.17
C VAL A 140 -2.03 -10.57 0.91
N GLY A 141 -2.41 -9.34 0.56
CA GLY A 141 -3.45 -8.60 1.26
C GLY A 141 -4.35 -7.82 0.29
N CYS A 142 -4.37 -6.51 0.42
CA CYS A 142 -5.32 -5.62 -0.25
C CYS A 142 -5.26 -5.73 -1.78
N VAL A 143 -4.08 -5.66 -2.39
CA VAL A 143 -3.94 -5.67 -3.85
C VAL A 143 -4.50 -6.98 -4.46
N PRO A 144 -4.00 -8.17 -4.10
CA PRO A 144 -4.49 -9.42 -4.68
C PRO A 144 -5.97 -9.68 -4.34
N SER A 145 -6.42 -9.40 -3.10
CA SER A 145 -7.83 -9.62 -2.73
C SER A 145 -8.78 -8.74 -3.53
N LYS A 146 -8.46 -7.47 -3.75
CA LYS A 146 -9.37 -6.56 -4.46
C LYS A 146 -9.41 -6.87 -5.96
N ILE A 147 -8.31 -7.37 -6.53
CA ILE A 147 -8.29 -7.92 -7.88
C ILE A 147 -9.20 -9.15 -7.98
N MET A 148 -9.08 -10.10 -7.05
CA MET A 148 -9.90 -11.30 -7.01
C MET A 148 -11.39 -10.99 -6.82
N ILE A 149 -11.74 -10.09 -5.89
CA ILE A 149 -13.12 -9.62 -5.66
C ILE A 149 -13.69 -8.98 -6.92
N ARG A 150 -12.89 -8.20 -7.65
CA ARG A 150 -13.36 -7.61 -8.92
C ARG A 150 -13.64 -8.66 -9.98
N ALA A 151 -12.78 -9.68 -10.11
CA ALA A 151 -13.02 -10.80 -11.02
C ALA A 151 -14.29 -11.57 -10.64
N ALA A 152 -14.47 -11.85 -9.35
CA ALA A 152 -15.65 -12.50 -8.80
C ALA A 152 -16.94 -11.69 -9.06
N HIS A 153 -16.87 -10.37 -8.93
CA HIS A 153 -17.99 -9.49 -9.24
C HIS A 153 -18.37 -9.51 -10.73
N ILE A 154 -17.38 -9.55 -11.64
CA ILE A 154 -17.64 -9.72 -13.08
C ILE A 154 -18.28 -11.08 -13.37
N ALA A 155 -17.81 -12.16 -12.72
CA ALA A 155 -18.38 -13.49 -12.88
C ALA A 155 -19.84 -13.55 -12.39
N HIS A 156 -20.14 -12.93 -11.25
CA HIS A 156 -21.49 -12.83 -10.72
C HIS A 156 -22.42 -12.04 -11.63
N MET A 157 -22.03 -10.85 -12.11
CA MET A 157 -22.86 -10.06 -13.03
C MET A 157 -23.09 -10.72 -14.41
N ARG A 158 -22.24 -11.66 -14.82
CA ARG A 158 -22.50 -12.49 -16.01
C ARG A 158 -23.54 -13.58 -15.74
N ARG A 159 -23.56 -14.10 -14.51
CA ARG A 159 -24.46 -15.17 -14.07
C ARG A 159 -25.87 -14.67 -13.82
N GLU A 160 -26.00 -13.48 -13.25
CA GLU A 160 -27.29 -12.92 -12.87
C GLU A 160 -27.25 -11.40 -12.76
N SER A 161 -28.40 -10.79 -12.97
CA SER A 161 -28.63 -9.37 -12.75
C SER A 161 -30.12 -9.07 -12.51
N PRO A 162 -30.45 -7.92 -11.90
CA PRO A 162 -31.84 -7.46 -11.84
C PRO A 162 -32.50 -7.22 -13.21
N PHE A 163 -31.74 -7.30 -14.31
CA PHE A 163 -32.17 -7.01 -15.67
C PHE A 163 -32.27 -8.28 -16.54
N ASP A 164 -32.24 -9.48 -15.96
CA ASP A 164 -32.21 -10.73 -16.71
C ASP A 164 -33.47 -10.98 -17.56
N GLY A 165 -34.58 -10.27 -17.26
CA GLY A 165 -35.76 -10.25 -18.13
C GLY A 165 -35.54 -9.56 -19.49
N GLY A 166 -34.50 -8.74 -19.64
CA GLY A 166 -34.15 -8.04 -20.87
C GLY A 166 -32.72 -8.25 -21.36
N ILE A 167 -31.85 -8.87 -20.55
CA ILE A 167 -30.44 -9.15 -20.86
C ILE A 167 -30.18 -10.62 -20.53
N ALA A 168 -29.88 -11.44 -21.53
CA ALA A 168 -29.61 -12.85 -21.29
C ALA A 168 -28.35 -13.05 -20.43
N ALA A 169 -28.50 -13.80 -19.33
CA ALA A 169 -27.39 -14.22 -18.48
C ALA A 169 -26.80 -15.57 -18.93
N ALA A 170 -25.56 -15.85 -18.53
CA ALA A 170 -24.91 -17.13 -18.77
C ALA A 170 -23.89 -17.45 -17.68
N VAL A 171 -23.78 -18.73 -17.29
CA VAL A 171 -22.74 -19.17 -16.36
C VAL A 171 -21.37 -19.07 -17.06
N PRO A 172 -20.45 -18.20 -16.60
CA PRO A 172 -19.16 -18.06 -17.25
C PRO A 172 -18.23 -19.21 -16.89
N VAL A 173 -17.44 -19.67 -17.87
CA VAL A 173 -16.30 -20.56 -17.59
C VAL A 173 -15.20 -19.75 -16.91
N ILE A 174 -14.73 -20.24 -15.76
CA ILE A 174 -13.68 -19.59 -14.96
C ILE A 174 -12.35 -20.32 -15.17
N ASP A 175 -11.37 -19.63 -15.74
CA ASP A 175 -9.98 -20.06 -15.83
C ASP A 175 -9.19 -19.39 -14.70
N ARG A 176 -9.12 -20.05 -13.54
CA ARG A 176 -8.46 -19.47 -12.37
C ARG A 176 -6.96 -19.28 -12.58
N GLY A 177 -6.30 -20.17 -13.32
CA GLY A 177 -4.89 -20.01 -13.67
C GLY A 177 -4.60 -18.68 -14.39
N LYS A 178 -5.43 -18.30 -15.37
CA LYS A 178 -5.29 -16.99 -16.03
C LYS A 178 -5.61 -15.81 -15.12
N LEU A 179 -6.65 -15.92 -14.28
CA LEU A 179 -6.99 -14.87 -13.32
C LEU A 179 -5.86 -14.67 -12.29
N LEU A 180 -5.26 -15.75 -11.82
CA LEU A 180 -4.13 -15.73 -10.89
C LEU A 180 -2.90 -15.11 -11.56
N ALA A 181 -2.58 -15.50 -12.80
CA ALA A 181 -1.46 -14.92 -13.54
C ALA A 181 -1.63 -13.39 -13.72
N GLN A 182 -2.83 -12.93 -14.06
CA GLN A 182 -3.14 -11.49 -14.17
C GLN A 182 -3.00 -10.77 -12.82
N GLN A 183 -3.51 -11.39 -11.75
CA GLN A 183 -3.39 -10.87 -10.38
C GLN A 183 -1.92 -10.75 -9.97
N GLN A 184 -1.13 -11.79 -10.18
CA GLN A 184 0.27 -11.84 -9.75
C GLN A 184 1.12 -10.85 -10.56
N ALA A 185 0.89 -10.72 -11.87
CA ALA A 185 1.58 -9.73 -12.68
C ALA A 185 1.35 -8.30 -12.16
N ARG A 186 0.12 -7.97 -11.74
CA ARG A 186 -0.18 -6.66 -11.13
C ARG A 186 0.44 -6.48 -9.75
N VAL A 187 0.48 -7.54 -8.94
CA VAL A 187 1.15 -7.52 -7.64
C VAL A 187 2.65 -7.25 -7.82
N ASP A 188 3.31 -7.97 -8.74
CA ASP A 188 4.73 -7.83 -9.01
C ASP A 188 5.07 -6.45 -9.60
N GLU A 189 4.27 -5.96 -10.55
CA GLU A 189 4.40 -4.60 -11.11
C GLU A 189 4.34 -3.53 -10.00
N LEU A 190 3.33 -3.61 -9.13
CA LEU A 190 3.15 -2.63 -8.06
C LEU A 190 4.24 -2.74 -6.99
N ARG A 191 4.69 -3.96 -6.66
CA ARG A 191 5.83 -4.15 -5.75
C ARG A 191 7.07 -3.48 -6.31
N HIS A 192 7.40 -3.73 -7.57
CA HIS A 192 8.57 -3.16 -8.21
C HIS A 192 8.50 -1.63 -8.26
N VAL A 193 7.39 -1.07 -8.78
CA VAL A 193 7.27 0.38 -9.03
C VAL A 193 7.07 1.19 -7.74
N LYS A 194 6.43 0.63 -6.71
CA LYS A 194 6.06 1.37 -5.49
C LYS A 194 6.87 1.01 -4.26
N TYR A 195 7.73 0.00 -4.33
CA TYR A 195 8.57 -0.42 -3.21
C TYR A 195 10.02 -0.59 -3.65
N GLU A 196 10.33 -1.62 -4.43
CA GLU A 196 11.72 -1.99 -4.76
C GLU A 196 12.46 -0.87 -5.47
N GLY A 197 11.93 -0.38 -6.60
CA GLY A 197 12.57 0.69 -7.37
C GLY A 197 12.65 2.03 -6.62
N ILE A 198 11.76 2.28 -5.66
CA ILE A 198 11.82 3.47 -4.80
C ILE A 198 12.94 3.35 -3.76
N LEU A 199 13.09 2.17 -3.16
CA LEU A 199 14.15 1.90 -2.19
C LEU A 199 15.52 1.88 -2.87
N ASP A 200 15.66 1.16 -3.98
CA ASP A 200 16.91 1.02 -4.73
C ASP A 200 17.36 2.34 -5.37
N GLY A 201 16.39 3.17 -5.79
CA GLY A 201 16.66 4.48 -6.38
C GLY A 201 17.07 5.56 -5.38
N ASN A 202 17.09 5.27 -4.07
CA ASN A 202 17.36 6.26 -3.03
C ASN A 202 18.70 5.99 -2.30
N PRO A 203 19.75 6.77 -2.57
CA PRO A 203 21.08 6.52 -2.00
C PRO A 203 21.16 6.73 -0.48
N ALA A 204 20.17 7.39 0.13
CA ALA A 204 20.10 7.56 1.59
C ALA A 204 19.45 6.35 2.31
N ILE A 205 18.96 5.36 1.56
CA ILE A 205 18.35 4.14 2.09
C ILE A 205 19.27 2.95 1.79
N THR A 206 19.62 2.21 2.82
CA THR A 206 20.23 0.89 2.69
C THR A 206 19.22 -0.18 3.08
N VAL A 207 18.93 -1.11 2.17
CA VAL A 207 18.08 -2.27 2.46
C VAL A 207 18.94 -3.45 2.90
N LEU A 208 18.57 -4.11 3.99
CA LEU A 208 19.15 -5.37 4.43
C LEU A 208 18.10 -6.46 4.36
N HIS A 209 18.44 -7.56 3.68
CA HIS A 209 17.60 -8.75 3.62
C HIS A 209 17.95 -9.69 4.77
N GLY A 210 17.12 -9.70 5.80
CA GLY A 210 17.37 -10.46 7.02
C GLY A 210 16.34 -10.22 8.13
N GLU A 211 16.43 -11.01 9.18
CA GLU A 211 15.58 -10.86 10.37
C GLU A 211 16.30 -10.08 11.47
N ALA A 212 15.70 -8.95 11.87
CA ALA A 212 16.24 -8.09 12.91
C ALA A 212 15.71 -8.44 14.31
N ARG A 213 16.59 -8.38 15.31
CA ARG A 213 16.25 -8.38 16.74
C ARG A 213 17.03 -7.30 17.47
N PHE A 214 16.46 -6.73 18.53
CA PHE A 214 17.20 -5.77 19.36
C PHE A 214 18.35 -6.45 20.08
N LYS A 215 19.54 -5.86 19.99
CA LYS A 215 20.71 -6.22 20.81
C LYS A 215 20.82 -5.29 22.02
N SER A 216 20.47 -4.01 21.84
CA SER A 216 20.39 -3.01 22.90
C SER A 216 19.40 -1.89 22.51
N GLY A 217 19.23 -0.87 23.36
CA GLY A 217 18.36 0.29 23.04
C GLY A 217 18.78 1.12 21.82
N HIS A 218 20.00 0.89 21.28
CA HIS A 218 20.58 1.64 20.16
C HIS A 218 21.22 0.74 19.10
N SER A 219 20.94 -0.58 19.12
CA SER A 219 21.48 -1.51 18.12
C SER A 219 20.57 -2.70 17.84
N LEU A 220 20.56 -3.13 16.59
CA LEU A 220 19.95 -4.36 16.12
C LEU A 220 21.03 -5.38 15.74
N ASN A 221 20.75 -6.65 15.96
CA ASN A 221 21.43 -7.75 15.27
C ASN A 221 20.48 -8.23 14.15
N VAL A 222 20.99 -8.30 12.93
CA VAL A 222 20.28 -8.77 11.74
C VAL A 222 20.90 -10.09 11.31
N GLN A 223 20.11 -11.16 11.36
CA GLN A 223 20.48 -12.42 10.73
C GLN A 223 20.18 -12.32 9.24
N LEU A 224 21.23 -12.31 8.40
CA LEU A 224 21.08 -12.09 6.96
C LEU A 224 20.55 -13.35 6.27
N ASN A 225 19.74 -13.16 5.23
CA ASN A 225 19.14 -14.27 4.47
C ASN A 225 20.17 -15.08 3.69
N ASP A 226 21.28 -14.47 3.27
CA ASP A 226 22.42 -15.12 2.60
C ASP A 226 23.43 -15.72 3.59
N GLY A 227 23.16 -15.62 4.89
CA GLY A 227 23.95 -16.18 5.98
C GLY A 227 24.79 -15.14 6.72
N GLY A 228 25.11 -15.45 7.98
CA GLY A 228 25.84 -14.55 8.87
C GLY A 228 24.95 -13.57 9.63
N GLU A 229 25.60 -12.68 10.39
CA GLU A 229 24.93 -11.65 11.17
C GLU A 229 25.56 -10.28 10.92
N ARG A 230 24.73 -9.24 10.95
CA ARG A 230 25.16 -7.84 10.83
C ARG A 230 24.59 -7.02 11.97
N GLU A 231 25.45 -6.28 12.66
CA GLU A 231 25.02 -5.30 13.64
C GLU A 231 24.69 -3.97 12.96
N VAL A 232 23.57 -3.37 13.37
CA VAL A 232 23.09 -2.08 12.89
C VAL A 232 22.88 -1.19 14.10
N ALA A 233 23.82 -0.26 14.34
CA ALA A 233 23.61 0.84 15.28
C ALA A 233 22.54 1.79 14.71
N PHE A 234 21.83 2.53 15.56
CA PHE A 234 20.87 3.54 15.13
C PHE A 234 20.69 4.63 16.19
N ASP A 235 20.28 5.82 15.77
CA ASP A 235 19.84 6.88 16.69
C ASP A 235 18.39 6.62 17.11
N ARG A 236 17.53 6.25 16.16
CA ARG A 236 16.12 5.90 16.38
C ARG A 236 15.76 4.66 15.57
N CYS A 237 14.80 3.89 16.07
CA CYS A 237 14.30 2.71 15.39
C CYS A 237 12.77 2.76 15.29
N LEU A 238 12.22 2.43 14.14
CA LEU A 238 10.80 2.12 13.97
C LEU A 238 10.61 0.61 13.82
N ILE A 239 9.69 0.05 14.59
CA ILE A 239 9.23 -1.34 14.46
C ILE A 239 7.93 -1.33 13.65
N ALA A 240 7.97 -1.85 12.43
CA ALA A 240 6.85 -1.89 11.50
C ALA A 240 6.64 -3.31 10.92
N THR A 241 6.77 -4.32 11.78
CA THR A 241 6.79 -5.76 11.43
C THR A 241 5.44 -6.36 11.06
N GLY A 242 4.35 -5.59 11.15
CA GLY A 242 3.01 -6.05 10.80
C GLY A 242 2.47 -7.15 11.73
N ALA A 243 1.65 -8.04 11.17
CA ALA A 243 0.99 -9.14 11.87
C ALA A 243 0.89 -10.38 10.96
N ASN A 244 0.52 -11.52 11.55
CA ASN A 244 0.29 -12.79 10.86
C ASN A 244 -1.14 -13.31 11.12
N PRO A 245 -1.70 -14.16 10.25
CA PRO A 245 -2.97 -14.83 10.51
C PRO A 245 -2.95 -15.59 11.84
N ALA A 246 -4.00 -15.41 12.65
CA ALA A 246 -4.17 -16.16 13.89
C ALA A 246 -4.77 -17.53 13.58
N ILE A 247 -4.15 -18.60 14.08
CA ILE A 247 -4.62 -19.97 13.90
C ILE A 247 -5.31 -20.42 15.20
N PRO A 248 -6.62 -20.70 15.19
CA PRO A 248 -7.31 -21.14 16.39
C PRO A 248 -6.82 -22.53 16.81
N PRO A 249 -6.74 -22.84 18.12
CA PRO A 249 -6.26 -24.12 18.62
C PRO A 249 -7.34 -25.22 18.51
N ILE A 250 -7.90 -25.40 17.31
CA ILE A 250 -8.89 -26.45 17.04
C ILE A 250 -8.13 -27.78 16.89
N PRO A 251 -8.48 -28.82 17.65
CA PRO A 251 -7.87 -30.14 17.52
C PRO A 251 -7.85 -30.63 16.06
N GLY A 252 -6.68 -31.10 15.62
CA GLY A 252 -6.44 -31.61 14.27
C GLY A 252 -6.16 -30.55 13.20
N LEU A 253 -6.55 -29.28 13.38
CA LEU A 253 -6.39 -28.24 12.34
C LEU A 253 -4.93 -28.02 11.94
N LYS A 254 -4.01 -27.94 12.92
CA LYS A 254 -2.60 -27.57 12.69
C LYS A 254 -1.89 -28.48 11.69
N ASP A 255 -2.26 -29.76 11.66
CA ASP A 255 -1.61 -30.79 10.84
C ASP A 255 -2.36 -31.04 9.53
N THR A 256 -3.34 -30.20 9.19
CA THR A 256 -4.08 -30.25 7.92
C THR A 256 -3.53 -29.23 6.90
N PRO A 257 -3.78 -29.41 5.59
CA PRO A 257 -3.38 -28.44 4.57
C PRO A 257 -4.34 -27.23 4.50
N TYR A 258 -4.71 -26.66 5.65
CA TYR A 258 -5.62 -25.51 5.71
C TYR A 258 -5.02 -24.28 5.04
N TRP A 259 -5.89 -23.37 4.62
CA TRP A 259 -5.47 -22.08 4.06
C TRP A 259 -5.64 -20.96 5.06
N THR A 260 -4.68 -20.05 5.10
CA THR A 260 -4.92 -18.67 5.52
C THR A 260 -5.37 -17.85 4.30
N SER A 261 -5.53 -16.53 4.47
CA SER A 261 -5.77 -15.65 3.33
C SER A 261 -4.65 -15.71 2.28
N THR A 262 -3.41 -16.00 2.68
CA THR A 262 -2.26 -16.06 1.77
C THR A 262 -2.43 -17.19 0.76
N GLU A 263 -2.63 -18.43 1.23
CA GLU A 263 -2.78 -19.61 0.38
C GLU A 263 -4.05 -19.50 -0.48
N ALA A 264 -5.14 -18.98 0.09
CA ALA A 264 -6.39 -18.77 -0.63
C ALA A 264 -6.22 -17.80 -1.83
N LEU A 265 -5.46 -16.72 -1.67
CA LEU A 265 -5.27 -15.73 -2.74
C LEU A 265 -4.38 -16.23 -3.88
N VAL A 266 -3.46 -17.15 -3.60
CA VAL A 266 -2.51 -17.69 -4.59
C VAL A 266 -2.91 -19.07 -5.13
N SER A 267 -4.05 -19.63 -4.70
CA SER A 267 -4.61 -20.84 -5.29
C SER A 267 -4.87 -20.64 -6.80
N ASP A 268 -4.36 -21.58 -7.59
CA ASP A 268 -4.53 -21.65 -9.04
C ASP A 268 -5.84 -22.34 -9.46
N THR A 269 -6.58 -22.88 -8.49
CA THR A 269 -7.87 -23.53 -8.67
C THR A 269 -8.96 -22.90 -7.79
N ILE A 270 -10.22 -23.03 -8.23
CA ILE A 270 -11.39 -22.75 -7.40
C ILE A 270 -11.86 -24.11 -6.85
N PRO A 271 -11.81 -24.34 -5.52
CA PRO A 271 -12.28 -25.60 -4.95
C PRO A 271 -13.79 -25.73 -5.15
N GLU A 272 -14.27 -26.95 -5.39
CA GLU A 272 -15.70 -27.22 -5.53
C GLU A 272 -16.48 -26.84 -4.26
N ARG A 273 -15.90 -27.17 -3.09
CA ARG A 273 -16.45 -26.86 -1.76
C ARG A 273 -15.39 -26.13 -0.93
N LEU A 274 -15.81 -25.07 -0.25
CA LEU A 274 -14.95 -24.27 0.61
C LEU A 274 -15.61 -24.01 1.97
N ALA A 275 -14.99 -24.50 3.04
CA ALA A 275 -15.36 -24.14 4.40
C ALA A 275 -14.51 -22.95 4.89
N VAL A 276 -15.14 -21.96 5.53
CA VAL A 276 -14.48 -20.77 6.05
C VAL A 276 -14.75 -20.66 7.56
N ILE A 277 -13.71 -20.74 8.38
CA ILE A 277 -13.79 -20.48 9.83
C ILE A 277 -13.43 -19.02 10.08
N GLY A 278 -14.43 -18.20 10.42
CA GLY A 278 -14.26 -16.77 10.67
C GLY A 278 -15.43 -15.95 10.15
N SER A 279 -15.67 -14.78 10.76
CA SER A 279 -16.89 -13.98 10.51
C SER A 279 -16.66 -12.47 10.41
N SER A 280 -15.45 -12.08 9.98
CA SER A 280 -15.06 -10.68 9.79
C SER A 280 -14.43 -10.48 8.40
N VAL A 281 -13.95 -9.26 8.12
CA VAL A 281 -13.61 -8.74 6.78
C VAL A 281 -12.92 -9.76 5.88
N VAL A 282 -11.77 -10.31 6.30
CA VAL A 282 -10.98 -11.24 5.46
C VAL A 282 -11.76 -12.52 5.12
N ALA A 283 -12.45 -13.10 6.11
CA ALA A 283 -13.23 -14.31 5.91
C ALA A 283 -14.39 -14.06 4.93
N LEU A 284 -15.10 -12.94 5.09
CA LEU A 284 -16.30 -12.64 4.29
C LEU A 284 -15.96 -12.18 2.88
N GLU A 285 -14.94 -11.33 2.71
CA GLU A 285 -14.45 -10.92 1.39
C GLU A 285 -14.03 -12.13 0.53
N LEU A 286 -13.24 -13.04 1.10
CA LEU A 286 -12.77 -14.22 0.38
C LEU A 286 -13.91 -15.23 0.17
N ALA A 287 -14.77 -15.46 1.17
CA ALA A 287 -15.92 -16.35 1.03
C ALA A 287 -16.78 -15.97 -0.18
N GLN A 288 -17.17 -14.69 -0.30
CA GLN A 288 -17.99 -14.24 -1.42
C GLN A 288 -17.22 -14.26 -2.75
N ALA A 289 -15.92 -13.96 -2.75
CA ALA A 289 -15.11 -14.03 -3.95
C ALA A 289 -15.05 -15.47 -4.50
N PHE A 290 -14.80 -16.46 -3.65
CA PHE A 290 -14.80 -17.88 -4.04
C PHE A 290 -16.18 -18.38 -4.46
N ALA A 291 -17.24 -18.00 -3.72
CA ALA A 291 -18.61 -18.38 -4.07
C ALA A 291 -18.98 -17.90 -5.48
N ARG A 292 -18.71 -16.62 -5.76
CA ARG A 292 -19.02 -16.02 -7.05
C ARG A 292 -18.15 -16.56 -8.19
N LEU A 293 -16.95 -17.07 -7.88
CA LEU A 293 -16.07 -17.75 -8.85
C LEU A 293 -16.39 -19.25 -9.03
N GLY A 294 -17.29 -19.83 -8.22
CA GLY A 294 -17.85 -21.16 -8.46
C GLY A 294 -17.80 -22.13 -7.28
N SER A 295 -17.21 -21.77 -6.14
CA SER A 295 -17.22 -22.65 -4.96
C SER A 295 -18.59 -22.70 -4.30
N GLN A 296 -18.98 -23.86 -3.77
CA GLN A 296 -20.00 -23.96 -2.73
C GLN A 296 -19.36 -23.56 -1.40
N VAL A 297 -19.79 -22.45 -0.81
CA VAL A 297 -19.15 -21.87 0.38
C VAL A 297 -20.03 -22.02 1.62
N THR A 298 -19.43 -22.52 2.70
CA THR A 298 -20.03 -22.57 4.03
C THR A 298 -19.17 -21.81 5.03
N ILE A 299 -19.75 -20.84 5.74
CA ILE A 299 -19.08 -20.02 6.75
C ILE A 299 -19.49 -20.50 8.14
N LEU A 300 -18.50 -20.82 8.98
CA LEU A 300 -18.66 -21.12 10.40
C LEU A 300 -18.38 -19.84 11.20
N ALA A 301 -19.44 -19.17 11.64
CA ALA A 301 -19.35 -17.98 12.46
C ALA A 301 -19.63 -18.32 13.92
N ARG A 302 -18.64 -18.11 14.81
CA ARG A 302 -18.81 -18.41 16.25
C ARG A 302 -19.89 -17.58 16.96
N GLY A 303 -20.29 -16.46 16.35
CA GLY A 303 -21.40 -15.60 16.75
C GLY A 303 -22.18 -15.25 15.49
N THR A 304 -22.49 -13.97 15.30
CA THR A 304 -23.02 -13.44 14.04
C THR A 304 -21.90 -12.87 13.16
N LEU A 305 -22.20 -12.57 11.89
CA LEU A 305 -21.29 -11.83 11.02
C LEU A 305 -21.08 -10.41 11.55
N PHE A 306 -19.84 -9.90 11.48
CA PHE A 306 -19.47 -8.58 11.99
C PHE A 306 -19.92 -8.31 13.43
N PHE A 307 -19.84 -9.31 14.32
CA PHE A 307 -20.30 -9.24 15.72
C PHE A 307 -19.78 -8.04 16.55
N ARG A 308 -18.69 -7.39 16.15
CA ARG A 308 -18.12 -6.22 16.84
C ARG A 308 -18.63 -4.88 16.30
N GLU A 309 -19.40 -4.90 15.23
CA GLU A 309 -19.99 -3.74 14.57
C GLU A 309 -21.48 -3.62 14.93
N ASP A 310 -22.15 -2.59 14.41
CA ASP A 310 -23.60 -2.46 14.47
C ASP A 310 -24.29 -3.71 13.88
N SER A 311 -25.31 -4.24 14.57
CA SER A 311 -25.95 -5.50 14.18
C SER A 311 -26.59 -5.43 12.78
N ALA A 312 -27.04 -4.25 12.35
CA ALA A 312 -27.61 -4.05 11.03
C ALA A 312 -26.62 -4.39 9.90
N ILE A 313 -25.31 -4.23 10.14
CA ILE A 313 -24.26 -4.61 9.18
C ILE A 313 -24.23 -6.13 9.04
N GLY A 314 -24.17 -6.85 10.16
CA GLY A 314 -24.15 -8.31 10.17
C GLY A 314 -25.40 -8.92 9.54
N GLU A 315 -26.57 -8.39 9.87
CA GLU A 315 -27.87 -8.81 9.34
C GLU A 315 -27.95 -8.63 7.82
N ALA A 316 -27.60 -7.43 7.32
CA ALA A 316 -27.65 -7.13 5.88
C ALA A 316 -26.67 -7.99 5.07
N ILE A 317 -25.45 -8.17 5.56
CA ILE A 317 -24.44 -9.00 4.89
C ILE A 317 -24.84 -10.47 4.91
N THR A 318 -25.40 -10.97 6.02
CA THR A 318 -25.90 -12.36 6.11
C THR A 318 -27.01 -12.61 5.10
N ALA A 319 -27.96 -11.67 4.97
CA ALA A 319 -29.02 -11.77 3.97
C ALA A 319 -28.47 -11.77 2.54
N ALA A 320 -27.52 -10.88 2.23
CA ALA A 320 -26.86 -10.82 0.92
C ALA A 320 -26.09 -12.11 0.59
N PHE A 321 -25.39 -12.70 1.58
CA PHE A 321 -24.63 -13.94 1.39
C PHE A 321 -25.55 -15.13 1.13
N ARG A 322 -26.65 -15.25 1.88
CA ARG A 322 -27.65 -16.29 1.64
C ARG A 322 -28.32 -16.12 0.27
N ALA A 323 -28.53 -14.89 -0.20
CA ALA A 323 -29.02 -14.61 -1.55
C ALA A 323 -28.02 -15.03 -2.64
N ASP A 324 -26.71 -14.87 -2.39
CA ASP A 324 -25.61 -15.36 -3.25
C ASP A 324 -25.40 -16.90 -3.14
N GLY A 325 -26.23 -17.62 -2.38
CA GLY A 325 -26.12 -19.08 -2.20
C GLY A 325 -25.02 -19.52 -1.22
N ILE A 326 -24.48 -18.60 -0.42
CA ILE A 326 -23.49 -18.90 0.61
C ILE A 326 -24.20 -19.36 1.88
N GLU A 327 -23.80 -20.51 2.41
CA GLU A 327 -24.30 -21.01 3.69
C GLU A 327 -23.60 -20.28 4.85
N VAL A 328 -24.38 -19.68 5.75
CA VAL A 328 -23.87 -18.97 6.92
C VAL A 328 -24.39 -19.65 8.18
N LEU A 329 -23.51 -20.42 8.83
CA LEU A 329 -23.76 -21.11 10.09
C LEU A 329 -23.36 -20.19 11.24
N GLU A 330 -24.33 -19.43 11.74
CA GLU A 330 -24.16 -18.56 12.90
C GLU A 330 -24.09 -19.39 14.19
N HIS A 331 -23.43 -18.85 15.22
CA HIS A 331 -23.21 -19.53 16.50
C HIS A 331 -22.59 -20.93 16.39
N THR A 332 -21.77 -21.17 15.36
CA THR A 332 -21.22 -22.48 15.02
C THR A 332 -19.69 -22.43 15.07
N GLN A 333 -19.09 -23.44 15.71
CA GLN A 333 -17.63 -23.59 15.81
C GLN A 333 -17.25 -25.03 15.51
N ALA A 334 -16.15 -25.24 14.78
CA ALA A 334 -15.59 -26.58 14.65
C ALA A 334 -14.90 -26.99 15.95
N SER A 335 -15.30 -28.13 16.51
CA SER A 335 -14.69 -28.77 17.67
C SER A 335 -13.51 -29.68 17.28
N HIS A 336 -13.47 -30.17 16.05
CA HIS A 336 -12.39 -30.97 15.49
C HIS A 336 -12.29 -30.79 13.98
N VAL A 337 -11.07 -30.85 13.44
CA VAL A 337 -10.79 -30.85 12.00
C VAL A 337 -9.97 -32.09 11.66
N ALA A 338 -10.40 -32.84 10.65
CA ALA A 338 -9.61 -33.91 10.03
C ALA A 338 -9.42 -33.63 8.54
N TYR A 339 -8.35 -34.21 7.98
CA TYR A 339 -8.14 -34.27 6.53
C TYR A 339 -7.94 -35.74 6.15
N ALA A 340 -8.88 -36.28 5.38
CA ALA A 340 -8.91 -37.68 4.98
C ALA A 340 -9.41 -37.80 3.54
N ASP A 341 -8.87 -38.74 2.77
CA ASP A 341 -9.27 -39.03 1.39
C ASP A 341 -9.32 -37.79 0.45
N GLY A 342 -8.46 -36.81 0.71
CA GLY A 342 -8.35 -35.58 -0.08
C GLY A 342 -9.30 -34.46 0.32
N GLU A 343 -10.11 -34.65 1.37
CA GLU A 343 -11.11 -33.67 1.81
C GLU A 343 -11.04 -33.35 3.31
N PHE A 344 -11.61 -32.19 3.67
CA PHE A 344 -11.75 -31.75 5.06
C PHE A 344 -13.04 -32.28 5.68
N VAL A 345 -12.94 -32.77 6.91
CA VAL A 345 -14.09 -33.15 7.75
C VAL A 345 -14.08 -32.30 9.01
N LEU A 346 -15.14 -31.51 9.21
CA LEU A 346 -15.31 -30.64 10.36
C LEU A 346 -16.44 -31.18 11.25
N ALA A 347 -16.15 -31.44 12.52
CA ALA A 347 -17.18 -31.69 13.52
C ALA A 347 -17.55 -30.35 14.19
N THR A 348 -18.82 -29.97 14.17
CA THR A 348 -19.34 -28.69 14.70
C THR A 348 -20.23 -28.88 15.90
#